data_AF-A0A9P7G0F8-F1
#
_entry.id   AF-A0A9P7G0F8-F1
#
_cell.length_a   1.000
_cell.length_b   1.000
_cell.length_c   1.000
_cell.angle_alpha   90.00
_cell.angle_beta   90.00
_cell.angle_gamma   90.00
#
_symmetry.space_group_name_H-M   'P 1'
#
loop_
_entity.id
_entity.type
_entity.pdbx_description
1 polymer ?
#
loop_
_entity_poly.entity_id
_entity_poly.type
_entity_poly.pdbx_seq_one_letter_code
_entity_poly.pdbx_strand_id
1 'polypeptide(L)'
;MHGHRAARIDPLDLIQREEVAALDPKRYGLDDESKKYNVNGILWTKSLDDGVEQTEEWWTLGQITRHLRSVYVGRIAHEYMHSPSKTERLWFAHLLESEALPQAQDPASASAIEKKRHIHRLLARSEVLDNFLQLKFPNLKRYGLEGGESMIPALDSLFSSASLGGIGHIILGMPHRGRLNLLTDLLQFSPTALFNKIKGGSELPEDLGAEGDVLSHLVSSPTLNYGGTDPLKVSLLPNPSHLEAVNPVALGKTRAKQYSLLKTSPDDCELGDKVMCVQLHGDASFSGQGVIMEGLGLSVVSSSIDSSVANLDIQATYPTTPAVEQSISWSSA
;
A
#
# COMPACT_ATOMS: atom_id res chain seq x y z
N MET A 1 2.76 16.00 -13.67
CA MET A 1 1.35 16.33 -13.37
C MET A 1 0.35 15.36 -14.00
N HIS A 2 0.32 15.16 -15.32
CA HIS A 2 -0.73 14.35 -15.98
C HIS A 2 -0.33 12.93 -16.41
N GLY A 3 0.87 12.46 -16.03
CA GLY A 3 1.36 11.14 -16.46
C GLY A 3 0.48 9.97 -16.00
N HIS A 4 -0.08 10.05 -14.79
CA HIS A 4 -0.98 9.04 -14.22
C HIS A 4 -2.15 8.68 -15.15
N ARG A 5 -2.69 9.65 -15.90
CA ARG A 5 -3.80 9.43 -16.84
C ARG A 5 -3.45 8.51 -18.00
N ALA A 6 -2.17 8.42 -18.35
CA ALA A 6 -1.67 7.57 -19.43
C ALA A 6 -1.01 6.28 -18.91
N ALA A 7 -0.85 6.11 -17.60
CA ALA A 7 -0.17 4.96 -17.00
C ALA A 7 -0.98 3.66 -17.13
N ARG A 8 -0.30 2.53 -17.29
CA ARG A 8 -0.91 1.20 -17.49
C ARG A 8 -1.13 0.47 -16.17
N ILE A 9 -2.16 0.88 -15.45
CA ILE A 9 -2.46 0.39 -14.09
C ILE A 9 -3.66 -0.57 -14.01
N ASP A 10 -4.43 -0.71 -15.08
CA ASP A 10 -5.54 -1.65 -15.16
C ASP A 10 -5.01 -3.03 -15.62
N PRO A 11 -5.04 -4.07 -14.77
CA PRO A 11 -4.57 -5.40 -15.14
C PRO A 11 -5.50 -6.13 -16.12
N LEU A 12 -6.76 -5.68 -16.26
CA LEU A 12 -7.74 -6.25 -17.17
C LEU A 12 -7.79 -5.52 -18.52
N ASP A 13 -7.16 -4.35 -18.61
CA ASP A 13 -7.13 -3.47 -19.78
C ASP A 13 -8.54 -3.17 -20.34
N LEU A 14 -9.52 -3.03 -19.44
CA LEU A 14 -10.92 -2.72 -19.77
C LEU A 14 -11.12 -1.22 -19.99
N ILE A 15 -10.32 -0.38 -19.33
CA ILE A 15 -10.42 1.08 -19.43
C ILE A 15 -9.73 1.56 -20.71
N GLN A 16 -10.53 2.06 -21.66
CA GLN A 16 -9.98 2.79 -22.80
C GLN A 16 -9.38 4.12 -22.34
N ARG A 17 -8.06 4.28 -22.49
CA ARG A 17 -7.37 5.51 -22.12
C ARG A 17 -7.34 6.48 -23.30
N GLU A 18 -7.90 7.66 -23.10
CA GLU A 18 -7.77 8.75 -24.06
C GLU A 18 -6.32 9.24 -24.17
N GLU A 19 -5.97 9.79 -25.33
CA GLU A 19 -4.70 10.47 -25.49
C GLU A 19 -4.63 11.70 -24.59
N VAL A 20 -3.61 11.76 -23.75
CA VAL A 20 -3.42 12.88 -22.83
C VAL A 20 -2.68 13.99 -23.57
N ALA A 21 -3.44 14.94 -24.13
CA ALA A 21 -2.89 16.06 -24.91
C ALA A 21 -1.87 16.95 -24.17
N ALA A 22 -1.81 16.86 -22.82
CA ALA A 22 -0.80 17.54 -22.02
C ALA A 22 0.57 16.82 -22.00
N LEU A 23 0.65 15.60 -22.53
CA LEU A 23 1.88 14.82 -22.66
C LEU A 23 2.50 14.91 -24.06
N ASP A 24 1.87 15.61 -25.01
CA ASP A 24 2.42 15.83 -26.36
C ASP A 24 3.43 17.00 -26.34
N PRO A 25 4.74 16.74 -26.55
CA PRO A 25 5.76 17.79 -26.56
C PRO A 25 5.53 18.85 -27.65
N LYS A 26 4.90 18.49 -28.77
CA LYS A 26 4.67 19.41 -29.90
C LYS A 26 3.80 20.58 -29.51
N ARG A 27 2.88 20.39 -28.56
CA ARG A 27 2.02 21.45 -28.02
C ARG A 27 2.80 22.56 -27.32
N TYR A 28 4.02 22.27 -26.88
CA TYR A 28 4.92 23.20 -26.20
C TYR A 28 6.03 23.72 -27.11
N GLY A 29 5.95 23.49 -28.42
CA GLY A 29 7.00 23.87 -29.37
C GLY A 29 8.26 23.00 -29.28
N LEU A 30 8.13 21.80 -28.72
CA LEU A 30 9.20 20.80 -28.63
C LEU A 30 8.92 19.70 -29.68
N ASP A 31 9.40 19.90 -30.90
CA ASP A 31 9.11 19.05 -32.07
C ASP A 31 10.33 18.23 -32.56
N ASP A 32 11.54 18.74 -32.36
CA ASP A 32 12.79 18.06 -32.72
C ASP A 32 13.29 17.14 -31.58
N GLU A 33 13.11 15.83 -31.76
CA GLU A 33 13.57 14.81 -30.81
C GLU A 33 15.09 14.79 -30.61
N SER A 34 15.88 15.26 -31.59
CA SER A 34 17.34 15.23 -31.56
C SER A 34 17.95 16.45 -30.87
N LYS A 35 17.17 17.53 -30.73
CA LYS A 35 17.60 18.76 -30.07
C LYS A 35 17.91 18.50 -28.61
N LYS A 36 19.07 19.01 -28.17
CA LYS A 36 19.56 18.86 -26.79
C LYS A 36 19.13 20.02 -25.92
N TYR A 37 18.80 19.70 -24.68
CA TYR A 37 18.39 20.63 -23.64
C TYR A 37 19.23 20.39 -22.39
N ASN A 38 19.57 21.45 -21.67
CA ASN A 38 20.16 21.35 -20.35
C ASN A 38 19.07 20.89 -19.38
N VAL A 39 19.29 19.76 -18.70
CA VAL A 39 18.31 19.15 -17.80
C VAL A 39 18.57 19.49 -16.32
N ASN A 40 19.67 20.19 -16.02
CA ASN A 40 20.05 20.52 -14.65
C ASN A 40 18.98 21.40 -13.98
N GLY A 41 18.55 20.99 -12.79
CA GLY A 41 17.51 21.69 -12.02
C GLY A 41 16.10 21.55 -12.59
N ILE A 42 15.93 20.75 -13.64
CA ILE A 42 14.64 20.45 -14.27
C ILE A 42 14.28 18.98 -14.08
N LEU A 43 15.23 18.07 -14.36
CA LEU A 43 15.10 16.63 -14.11
C LEU A 43 16.05 16.21 -12.99
N TRP A 44 15.61 15.24 -12.20
CA TRP A 44 16.41 14.67 -11.13
C TRP A 44 17.03 13.34 -11.57
N THR A 45 18.29 13.41 -12.01
CA THR A 45 19.00 12.27 -12.62
C THR A 45 20.00 11.58 -11.69
N LYS A 46 20.11 12.03 -10.43
CA LYS A 46 21.04 11.50 -9.43
C LYS A 46 20.31 11.17 -8.15
N SER A 47 20.76 10.14 -7.43
CA SER A 47 20.21 9.79 -6.12
C SER A 47 20.37 10.98 -5.16
N LEU A 48 19.50 11.09 -4.16
CA LEU A 48 19.58 12.11 -3.10
C LEU A 48 20.91 12.03 -2.32
N ASP A 49 21.57 10.87 -2.32
CA ASP A 49 22.80 10.59 -1.56
C ASP A 49 24.10 10.89 -2.33
N ASP A 50 24.03 11.09 -3.64
CA ASP A 50 25.21 11.32 -4.48
C ASP A 50 25.60 12.79 -4.44
N GLY A 51 26.70 13.10 -3.76
CA GLY A 51 27.26 14.45 -3.64
C GLY A 51 27.32 15.20 -4.98
N VAL A 52 26.92 16.47 -4.94
CA VAL A 52 26.67 17.28 -6.13
C VAL A 52 27.98 17.79 -6.76
N GLU A 53 28.60 17.00 -7.63
CA GLU A 53 29.41 17.59 -8.71
C GLU A 53 28.47 17.98 -9.86
N GLN A 54 28.29 19.30 -10.05
CA GLN A 54 27.46 19.89 -11.09
C GLN A 54 28.21 19.89 -12.43
N THR A 55 28.28 18.73 -13.08
CA THR A 55 28.54 18.70 -14.51
C THR A 55 27.27 19.10 -15.27
N GLU A 56 27.41 19.84 -16.36
CA GLU A 56 26.26 20.16 -17.22
C GLU A 56 25.73 18.91 -17.90
N GLU A 57 24.52 18.46 -17.56
CA GLU A 57 23.87 17.34 -18.24
C GLU A 57 22.97 17.84 -19.35
N TRP A 58 23.23 17.34 -20.56
CA TRP A 58 22.52 17.72 -21.77
C TRP A 58 21.87 16.48 -22.40
N TRP A 59 20.56 16.46 -22.47
CA TRP A 59 19.79 15.33 -23.02
C TRP A 59 19.03 15.75 -24.27
N THR A 60 18.90 14.83 -25.22
CA THR A 60 18.00 15.00 -26.36
C THR A 60 16.54 14.97 -25.89
N LEU A 61 15.64 15.66 -26.59
CA LEU A 61 14.20 15.61 -26.29
C LEU A 61 13.66 14.18 -26.29
N GLY A 62 14.16 13.31 -27.17
CA GLY A 62 13.82 11.89 -27.18
C GLY A 62 14.24 11.15 -25.90
N GLN A 63 15.41 11.47 -25.33
CA GLN A 63 15.86 10.92 -24.04
C GLN A 63 14.98 11.41 -22.89
N ILE A 64 14.71 12.71 -22.82
CA ILE A 64 13.85 13.33 -21.81
C ILE A 64 12.46 12.69 -21.82
N THR A 65 11.85 12.62 -23.01
CA THR A 65 10.50 12.06 -23.18
C THR A 65 10.46 10.59 -22.79
N ARG A 66 11.46 9.80 -23.17
CA ARG A 66 11.52 8.37 -22.82
C ARG A 66 11.64 8.16 -21.31
N HIS A 67 12.51 8.94 -20.65
CA HIS A 67 12.71 8.87 -19.22
C HIS A 67 11.45 9.27 -18.44
N LEU A 68 10.85 10.42 -18.75
CA LEU A 68 9.62 10.87 -18.09
C LEU A 68 8.46 9.89 -18.30
N ARG A 69 8.38 9.25 -19.48
CA ARG A 69 7.38 8.21 -19.73
C ARG A 69 7.65 6.93 -18.94
N SER A 70 8.91 6.52 -18.74
CA SER A 70 9.20 5.35 -17.89
C SER A 70 8.88 5.62 -16.43
N VAL A 71 9.06 6.86 -15.95
CA VAL A 71 8.74 7.28 -14.57
C VAL A 71 7.23 7.38 -14.36
N TYR A 72 6.54 8.16 -15.19
CA TYR A 72 5.17 8.61 -14.92
C TYR A 72 4.07 7.89 -15.71
N VAL A 73 4.43 7.09 -16.72
CA VAL A 73 3.50 6.41 -17.64
C VAL A 73 3.74 4.89 -17.63
N GLY A 74 4.28 4.38 -16.52
CA GLY A 74 4.61 2.97 -16.31
C GLY A 74 3.41 2.13 -15.85
N ARG A 75 3.71 1.09 -15.06
CA ARG A 75 2.71 0.23 -14.39
C ARG A 75 2.30 0.72 -13.01
N ILE A 76 2.83 1.87 -12.61
CA ILE A 76 2.51 2.59 -11.38
C ILE A 76 2.17 4.02 -11.79
N ALA A 77 1.07 4.53 -11.27
CA ALA A 77 0.59 5.89 -11.50
C ALA A 77 0.83 6.71 -10.23
N HIS A 78 1.29 7.96 -10.39
CA HIS A 78 1.66 8.81 -9.27
C HIS A 78 0.87 10.12 -9.32
N GLU A 79 0.20 10.46 -8.22
CA GLU A 79 -0.47 11.74 -8.00
C GLU A 79 0.02 12.35 -6.70
N TYR A 80 0.79 13.44 -6.80
CA TYR A 80 1.34 14.14 -5.64
C TYR A 80 1.27 15.67 -5.81
N MET A 81 0.85 16.16 -6.98
CA MET A 81 0.80 17.59 -7.27
C MET A 81 -0.28 18.33 -6.47
N HIS A 82 -1.25 17.60 -5.90
CA HIS A 82 -2.29 18.13 -5.02
C HIS A 82 -1.74 18.49 -3.63
N SER A 83 -0.59 17.93 -3.20
CA SER A 83 0.03 18.29 -1.93
C SER A 83 0.30 19.81 -1.91
N PRO A 84 -0.08 20.54 -0.85
CA PRO A 84 0.18 21.97 -0.75
C PRO A 84 1.69 22.27 -0.59
N SER A 85 2.45 21.34 -0.01
CA SER A 85 3.87 21.49 0.31
C SER A 85 4.76 21.39 -0.94
N LYS A 86 5.46 22.47 -1.27
CA LYS A 86 6.44 22.45 -2.36
C LYS A 86 7.57 21.45 -2.09
N THR A 87 7.99 21.33 -0.84
CA THR A 87 9.07 20.42 -0.43
C THR A 87 8.68 18.97 -0.70
N GLU A 88 7.46 18.55 -0.31
CA GLU A 88 6.97 17.20 -0.60
C GLU A 88 6.87 16.94 -2.11
N ARG A 89 6.32 17.90 -2.87
CA ARG A 89 6.22 17.76 -4.33
C ARG A 89 7.60 17.59 -4.99
N LEU A 90 8.60 18.34 -4.53
CA LEU A 90 9.97 18.21 -5.04
C LEU A 90 10.61 16.90 -4.60
N TRP A 91 10.39 16.48 -3.36
CA TRP A 91 10.88 15.20 -2.86
C TRP A 91 10.34 14.03 -3.67
N PHE A 92 9.03 14.00 -3.95
CA PHE A 92 8.42 12.99 -4.81
C PHE A 92 8.99 13.02 -6.23
N ALA A 93 9.16 14.20 -6.82
CA ALA A 93 9.75 14.31 -8.15
C ALA A 93 11.18 13.76 -8.17
N HIS A 94 12.00 14.13 -7.17
CA HIS A 94 13.38 13.65 -7.06
C HIS A 94 13.43 12.14 -6.89
N LEU A 95 12.69 11.59 -5.93
CA LEU A 95 12.64 10.15 -5.66
C LEU A 95 12.27 9.38 -6.92
N LEU A 96 11.15 9.73 -7.57
CA LEU A 96 10.63 8.99 -8.71
C LEU A 96 11.53 9.07 -9.95
N GLU A 97 12.07 10.25 -10.25
CA GLU A 97 12.94 10.43 -11.42
C GLU A 97 14.32 9.81 -11.22
N SER A 98 14.89 9.91 -10.00
CA SER A 98 16.21 9.34 -9.71
C SER A 98 16.20 7.82 -9.55
N GLU A 99 15.14 7.23 -8.98
CA GLU A 99 15.03 5.76 -8.83
C GLU A 99 14.64 5.05 -10.13
N ALA A 100 14.01 5.76 -11.08
CA ALA A 100 13.64 5.20 -12.37
C ALA A 100 14.83 5.05 -13.33
N LEU A 101 15.97 5.66 -13.00
CA LEU A 101 17.22 5.35 -13.69
C LEU A 101 17.67 3.95 -13.30
N PRO A 102 18.29 3.18 -14.21
CA PRO A 102 18.80 1.88 -13.86
C PRO A 102 19.83 2.02 -12.74
N GLN A 103 19.40 1.81 -11.50
CA GLN A 103 20.33 1.58 -10.41
C GLN A 103 21.18 0.37 -10.78
N ALA A 104 22.44 0.37 -10.39
CA ALA A 104 23.41 -0.70 -10.67
C ALA A 104 23.07 -2.03 -9.96
N GLN A 105 21.80 -2.33 -9.72
CA GLN A 105 21.33 -3.64 -9.31
C GLN A 105 21.18 -4.50 -10.55
N ASP A 106 22.19 -5.34 -10.78
CA ASP A 106 22.12 -6.39 -11.78
C ASP A 106 20.82 -7.20 -11.54
N PRO A 107 19.88 -7.25 -12.49
CA PRO A 107 18.65 -8.04 -12.36
C PRO A 107 18.93 -9.54 -12.27
N ALA A 108 20.15 -9.99 -12.60
CA ALA A 108 20.66 -11.33 -12.41
C ALA A 108 21.41 -11.52 -11.07
N SER A 109 21.51 -10.48 -10.23
CA SER A 109 22.08 -10.62 -8.90
C SER A 109 21.30 -11.63 -8.05
N ALA A 110 22.02 -12.38 -7.21
CA ALA A 110 21.42 -13.39 -6.34
C ALA A 110 20.31 -12.82 -5.44
N SER A 111 20.53 -11.62 -4.90
CA SER A 111 19.56 -10.90 -4.05
C SER A 111 18.26 -10.57 -4.82
N ALA A 112 18.36 -10.04 -6.05
CA ALA A 112 17.19 -9.74 -6.87
C ALA A 112 16.39 -11.00 -7.23
N ILE A 113 17.07 -12.11 -7.52
CA ILE A 113 16.42 -13.41 -7.79
C ILE A 113 15.72 -13.93 -6.53
N GLU A 114 16.35 -13.81 -5.37
CA GLU A 114 15.78 -14.27 -4.10
C GLU A 114 14.54 -13.47 -3.71
N LYS A 115 14.56 -12.13 -3.89
CA LYS A 115 13.38 -11.28 -3.71
C LYS A 115 12.23 -11.68 -4.63
N LYS A 116 12.50 -11.95 -5.92
CA LYS A 116 11.48 -12.44 -6.87
C LYS A 116 10.91 -13.80 -6.45
N ARG A 117 11.76 -14.73 -6.00
CA ARG A 117 11.32 -16.04 -5.49
C ARG A 117 10.45 -15.90 -4.24
N HIS A 118 10.80 -15.00 -3.33
CA HIS A 118 10.01 -14.71 -2.13
C HIS A 118 8.62 -14.18 -2.48
N ILE A 119 8.55 -13.16 -3.34
CA ILE A 119 7.27 -12.62 -3.84
C ILE A 119 6.44 -13.73 -4.49
N HIS A 120 7.03 -14.55 -5.36
CA HIS A 120 6.33 -15.66 -6.00
C HIS A 120 5.80 -16.68 -4.98
N ARG A 121 6.55 -17.00 -3.91
CA ARG A 121 6.08 -17.91 -2.86
C ARG A 121 4.87 -17.34 -2.13
N LEU A 122 4.86 -16.04 -1.81
CA LEU A 122 3.72 -15.39 -1.16
C LEU A 122 2.47 -15.42 -2.05
N LEU A 123 2.61 -15.08 -3.33
CA LEU A 123 1.51 -15.16 -4.30
C LEU A 123 0.95 -16.59 -4.40
N ALA A 124 1.84 -17.57 -4.60
CA ALA A 124 1.44 -18.97 -4.75
C ALA A 124 0.78 -19.54 -3.49
N ARG A 125 1.26 -19.16 -2.29
CA ARG A 125 0.63 -19.58 -1.02
C ARG A 125 -0.79 -19.04 -0.88
N SER A 126 -0.97 -17.76 -1.20
CA SER A 126 -2.29 -17.11 -1.17
C SER A 126 -3.26 -17.82 -2.11
N GLU A 127 -2.86 -18.06 -3.36
CA GLU A 127 -3.68 -18.75 -4.36
C GLU A 127 -4.00 -20.20 -3.94
N VAL A 128 -3.03 -20.93 -3.41
CA VAL A 128 -3.22 -22.32 -2.95
C VAL A 128 -4.21 -22.40 -1.79
N LEU A 129 -4.19 -21.44 -0.87
CA LEU A 129 -5.17 -21.39 0.23
C LEU A 129 -6.59 -21.24 -0.29
N ASP A 130 -6.83 -20.29 -1.20
CA ASP A 130 -8.16 -20.06 -1.76
C ASP A 130 -8.66 -21.27 -2.55
N ASN A 131 -7.80 -21.87 -3.38
CA ASN A 131 -8.09 -23.11 -4.09
C ASN A 131 -8.43 -24.27 -3.14
N PHE A 132 -7.67 -24.40 -2.05
CA PHE A 132 -7.92 -25.42 -1.03
C PHE A 132 -9.28 -25.21 -0.34
N LEU A 133 -9.59 -23.98 0.06
CA LEU A 133 -10.86 -23.63 0.70
C LEU A 133 -12.03 -23.88 -0.24
N GLN A 134 -11.92 -23.51 -1.52
CA GLN A 134 -12.93 -23.77 -2.53
C GLN A 134 -13.20 -25.28 -2.70
N LEU A 135 -12.16 -26.11 -2.70
CA LEU A 135 -12.27 -27.56 -2.87
C LEU A 135 -12.83 -28.27 -1.63
N LYS A 136 -12.39 -27.88 -0.42
CA LYS A 136 -12.74 -28.58 0.82
C LYS A 136 -14.00 -28.03 1.48
N PHE A 137 -14.33 -26.77 1.24
CA PHE A 137 -15.48 -26.08 1.82
C PHE A 137 -16.25 -25.33 0.74
N PRO A 138 -16.84 -26.02 -0.25
CA PRO A 138 -17.47 -25.38 -1.41
C PRO A 138 -18.64 -24.46 -1.06
N ASN A 139 -19.30 -24.67 0.08
CA ASN A 139 -20.42 -23.85 0.56
C ASN A 139 -19.97 -22.68 1.45
N LEU A 140 -18.67 -22.55 1.73
CA LEU A 140 -18.14 -21.49 2.57
C LEU A 140 -17.99 -20.19 1.76
N LYS A 141 -18.67 -19.13 2.22
CA LYS A 141 -18.39 -17.77 1.78
C LYS A 141 -17.11 -17.27 2.45
N ARG A 142 -15.99 -17.32 1.72
CA ARG A 142 -14.66 -17.00 2.25
C ARG A 142 -14.15 -15.58 1.98
N TYR A 143 -14.72 -14.89 0.99
CA TYR A 143 -14.23 -13.58 0.52
C TYR A 143 -12.73 -13.58 0.18
N GLY A 144 -12.32 -14.55 -0.66
CA GLY A 144 -10.93 -14.84 -0.99
C GLY A 144 -10.17 -13.69 -1.68
N LEU A 145 -8.88 -13.89 -1.91
CA LEU A 145 -7.99 -12.90 -2.52
C LEU A 145 -7.66 -13.22 -3.99
N GLU A 146 -8.42 -14.10 -4.63
CA GLU A 146 -8.26 -14.42 -6.04
C GLU A 146 -8.30 -13.14 -6.91
N GLY A 147 -7.26 -12.92 -7.71
CA GLY A 147 -7.06 -11.72 -8.54
C GLY A 147 -6.49 -10.50 -7.82
N GLY A 148 -6.29 -10.57 -6.48
CA GLY A 148 -5.72 -9.50 -5.64
C GLY A 148 -4.51 -9.94 -4.84
N GLU A 149 -3.88 -11.06 -5.19
CA GLU A 149 -2.84 -11.74 -4.40
C GLU A 149 -1.61 -10.86 -4.16
N SER A 150 -1.36 -9.88 -5.04
CA SER A 150 -0.27 -8.90 -4.90
C SER A 150 -0.37 -8.06 -3.62
N MET A 151 -1.53 -8.02 -2.96
CA MET A 151 -1.69 -7.42 -1.63
C MET A 151 -0.74 -8.06 -0.60
N ILE A 152 -0.54 -9.38 -0.64
CA ILE A 152 0.30 -10.10 0.35
C ILE A 152 1.77 -9.66 0.25
N PRO A 153 2.46 -9.72 -0.90
CA PRO A 153 3.84 -9.23 -0.99
C PRO A 153 3.96 -7.70 -0.80
N ALA A 154 2.91 -6.92 -1.09
CA ALA A 154 2.89 -5.49 -0.79
C ALA A 154 2.91 -5.23 0.73
N LEU A 155 2.06 -5.92 1.49
CA LEU A 155 2.04 -5.82 2.95
C LEU A 155 3.31 -6.38 3.60
N ASP A 156 3.86 -7.49 3.07
CA ASP A 156 5.13 -8.03 3.54
C ASP A 156 6.28 -7.03 3.35
N SER A 157 6.32 -6.35 2.20
CA SER A 157 7.28 -5.27 1.94
C SER A 157 7.07 -4.08 2.87
N LEU A 158 5.82 -3.68 3.13
CA LEU A 158 5.49 -2.61 4.07
C LEU A 158 5.95 -2.96 5.49
N PHE A 159 5.70 -4.19 5.97
CA PHE A 159 6.14 -4.64 7.29
C PHE A 159 7.66 -4.66 7.40
N SER A 160 8.34 -5.13 6.35
CA SER A 160 9.81 -5.11 6.29
C SER A 160 10.36 -3.69 6.33
N SER A 161 9.86 -2.78 5.50
CA SER A 161 10.28 -1.38 5.47
C SER A 161 9.99 -0.66 6.78
N ALA A 162 8.81 -0.88 7.39
CA ALA A 162 8.46 -0.31 8.68
C ALA A 162 9.40 -0.80 9.79
N SER A 163 9.65 -2.11 9.86
CA SER A 163 10.56 -2.69 10.86
C SER A 163 11.99 -2.17 10.73
N LEU A 164 12.51 -2.08 9.50
CA LEU A 164 13.83 -1.52 9.24
C LEU A 164 13.89 -0.01 9.52
N GLY A 165 12.78 0.70 9.32
CA GLY A 165 12.60 2.11 9.69
C GLY A 165 12.42 2.36 11.18
N GLY A 166 12.48 1.33 12.03
CA GLY A 166 12.41 1.48 13.50
C GLY A 166 10.99 1.43 14.09
N ILE A 167 9.97 1.14 13.28
CA ILE A 167 8.61 0.90 13.76
C ILE A 167 8.55 -0.44 14.51
N GLY A 168 8.15 -0.40 15.78
CA GLY A 168 7.97 -1.60 16.60
C GLY A 168 6.53 -2.11 16.61
N HIS A 169 5.56 -1.29 16.20
CA HIS A 169 4.14 -1.63 16.26
C HIS A 169 3.37 -1.22 14.99
N ILE A 170 2.59 -2.14 14.44
CA ILE A 170 1.60 -1.86 13.41
C ILE A 170 0.21 -2.21 13.93
N ILE A 171 -0.72 -1.26 13.86
CA ILE A 171 -2.14 -1.51 14.10
C ILE A 171 -2.83 -1.56 12.75
N LEU A 172 -3.51 -2.67 12.46
CA LEU A 172 -4.08 -2.94 11.15
C LEU A 172 -5.61 -3.01 11.22
N GLY A 173 -6.28 -2.21 10.39
CA GLY A 173 -7.72 -2.30 10.10
C GLY A 173 -7.92 -2.87 8.71
N MET A 174 -8.81 -3.84 8.54
CA MET A 174 -9.03 -4.51 7.25
C MET A 174 -10.46 -5.07 7.16
N PRO A 175 -11.10 -5.04 5.96
CA PRO A 175 -12.38 -5.69 5.72
C PRO A 175 -12.22 -7.21 5.53
N HIS A 176 -13.17 -7.85 4.85
CA HIS A 176 -13.20 -9.30 4.64
C HIS A 176 -12.31 -9.79 3.47
N ARG A 177 -12.06 -8.97 2.44
CA ARG A 177 -11.42 -9.39 1.17
C ARG A 177 -9.97 -9.82 1.41
N GLY A 178 -9.68 -11.11 1.23
CA GLY A 178 -8.35 -11.68 1.42
C GLY A 178 -7.86 -11.71 2.88
N ARG A 179 -8.76 -11.51 3.85
CA ARG A 179 -8.39 -11.48 5.27
C ARG A 179 -7.82 -12.81 5.76
N LEU A 180 -8.41 -13.92 5.31
CA LEU A 180 -7.94 -15.26 5.68
C LEU A 180 -6.52 -15.51 5.14
N ASN A 181 -6.24 -15.06 3.92
CA ASN A 181 -4.91 -15.12 3.30
C ASN A 181 -3.90 -14.32 4.13
N LEU A 182 -4.20 -13.07 4.49
CA LEU A 182 -3.33 -12.26 5.36
C LEU A 182 -3.07 -12.94 6.71
N LEU A 183 -4.13 -13.45 7.35
CA LEU A 183 -4.05 -14.12 8.64
C LEU A 183 -3.09 -15.30 8.61
N THR A 184 -3.22 -16.19 7.62
CA THR A 184 -2.41 -17.41 7.54
C THR A 184 -1.02 -17.17 6.94
N ASP A 185 -0.88 -16.25 6.00
CA ASP A 185 0.38 -16.07 5.29
C ASP A 185 1.38 -15.18 6.01
N LEU A 186 0.94 -14.04 6.55
CA LEU A 186 1.83 -13.09 7.23
C LEU A 186 1.61 -13.07 8.74
N LEU A 187 0.36 -13.18 9.21
CA LEU A 187 0.05 -13.00 10.64
C LEU A 187 0.11 -14.28 11.47
N GLN A 188 0.73 -15.34 10.93
CA GLN A 188 1.00 -16.61 11.60
C GLN A 188 -0.24 -17.24 12.29
N PHE A 189 -1.44 -16.96 11.78
CA PHE A 189 -2.66 -17.51 12.34
C PHE A 189 -2.71 -19.02 12.06
N SER A 190 -3.01 -19.81 13.09
CA SER A 190 -2.99 -21.27 13.01
C SER A 190 -4.02 -21.78 12.00
N PRO A 191 -3.60 -22.53 10.95
CA PRO A 191 -4.53 -23.18 10.04
C PRO A 191 -5.49 -24.13 10.77
N THR A 192 -5.03 -24.81 11.83
CA THR A 192 -5.87 -25.67 12.65
C THR A 192 -7.00 -24.89 13.33
N ALA A 193 -6.69 -23.71 13.89
CA ALA A 193 -7.70 -22.85 14.50
C ALA A 193 -8.69 -22.32 13.45
N LEU A 194 -8.19 -21.93 12.28
CA LEU A 194 -9.03 -21.51 11.16
C LEU A 194 -10.00 -22.62 10.73
N PHE A 195 -9.50 -23.84 10.52
CA PHE A 195 -10.34 -24.97 10.12
C PHE A 195 -11.32 -25.41 11.21
N ASN A 196 -10.97 -25.26 12.49
CA ASN A 196 -11.89 -25.47 13.60
C ASN A 196 -13.07 -24.50 13.50
N LYS A 197 -12.79 -23.21 13.31
CA LYS A 197 -13.82 -22.17 13.16
C LYS A 197 -14.67 -22.37 11.91
N ILE A 198 -14.08 -22.78 10.79
CA ILE A 198 -14.82 -23.10 9.55
C ILE A 198 -15.83 -24.23 9.77
N LYS A 199 -15.52 -25.20 10.64
CA LYS A 199 -16.43 -26.31 10.99
C LYS A 199 -17.46 -25.93 12.06
N GLY A 200 -17.52 -24.66 12.49
CA GLY A 200 -18.43 -24.19 13.53
C GLY A 200 -17.90 -24.34 14.96
N GLY A 201 -16.62 -24.72 15.14
CA GLY A 201 -15.98 -24.72 16.44
C GLY A 201 -15.74 -23.29 16.95
N SER A 202 -15.65 -23.15 18.28
CA SER A 202 -15.30 -21.87 18.89
C SER A 202 -13.83 -21.50 18.62
N GLU A 203 -13.59 -20.22 18.39
CA GLU A 203 -12.27 -19.59 18.32
C GLU A 203 -11.74 -19.20 19.71
N LEU A 204 -12.61 -19.24 20.73
CA LEU A 204 -12.29 -18.97 22.12
C LEU A 204 -12.48 -20.22 22.99
N PRO A 205 -11.69 -20.37 24.06
CA PRO A 205 -11.97 -21.37 25.10
C PRO A 205 -13.40 -21.27 25.63
N GLU A 206 -14.10 -22.40 25.74
CA GLU A 206 -15.53 -22.45 26.14
C GLU A 206 -15.79 -21.89 27.54
N ASP A 207 -14.80 -21.98 28.43
CA ASP A 207 -14.83 -21.46 29.80
C ASP A 207 -14.93 -19.93 29.89
N LEU A 208 -14.59 -19.22 28.81
CA LEU A 208 -14.73 -17.76 28.76
C LEU A 208 -16.17 -17.30 28.55
N GLY A 209 -17.10 -18.19 28.17
CA GLY A 209 -18.51 -17.85 27.97
C GLY A 209 -18.77 -16.77 26.92
N ALA A 210 -17.82 -16.55 26.01
CA ALA A 210 -17.90 -15.50 25.00
C ALA A 210 -18.68 -15.97 23.78
N GLU A 211 -19.56 -15.12 23.26
CA GLU A 211 -20.14 -15.29 21.94
C GLU A 211 -19.06 -14.95 20.90
N GLY A 212 -18.64 -15.96 20.11
CA GLY A 212 -17.70 -15.77 19.02
C GLY A 212 -18.29 -14.96 17.86
N ASP A 213 -17.51 -14.76 16.80
CA ASP A 213 -17.91 -13.96 15.63
C ASP A 213 -17.75 -14.75 14.33
N VAL A 214 -18.06 -14.17 13.18
CA VAL A 214 -17.89 -14.83 11.87
C VAL A 214 -16.41 -14.88 11.44
N LEU A 215 -16.10 -15.80 10.52
CA LEU A 215 -14.74 -16.03 10.01
C LEU A 215 -14.04 -14.76 9.50
N SER A 216 -14.78 -13.87 8.85
CA SER A 216 -14.26 -12.63 8.29
C SER A 216 -13.88 -11.59 9.35
N HIS A 217 -14.13 -11.84 10.64
CA HIS A 217 -13.78 -10.94 11.74
C HIS A 217 -12.65 -11.50 12.61
N LEU A 218 -12.11 -12.68 12.29
CA LEU A 218 -10.98 -13.28 13.02
C LEU A 218 -9.78 -12.33 13.08
N VAL A 219 -9.02 -12.40 14.17
CA VAL A 219 -7.90 -11.50 14.44
C VAL A 219 -6.62 -12.28 14.74
N SER A 220 -5.48 -11.61 14.57
CA SER A 220 -4.18 -12.10 15.04
C SER A 220 -3.36 -10.92 15.53
N SER A 221 -2.44 -11.17 16.47
CA SER A 221 -1.51 -10.15 16.95
C SER A 221 -0.10 -10.70 17.18
N PRO A 222 0.56 -11.23 16.13
CA PRO A 222 1.87 -11.86 16.26
C PRO A 222 2.98 -10.83 16.44
N THR A 223 4.13 -11.33 16.87
CA THR A 223 5.41 -10.61 16.79
C THR A 223 6.22 -11.22 15.66
N LEU A 224 6.54 -10.42 14.65
CA LEU A 224 7.26 -10.80 13.43
C LEU A 224 8.70 -10.29 13.48
N ASN A 225 9.62 -10.99 12.81
CA ASN A 225 11.01 -10.57 12.71
C ASN A 225 11.38 -10.31 11.25
N TYR A 226 11.69 -9.05 10.94
CA TYR A 226 12.10 -8.57 9.62
C TYR A 226 13.54 -8.03 9.62
N GLY A 227 14.32 -8.27 10.68
CA GLY A 227 15.71 -7.83 10.78
C GLY A 227 15.91 -6.38 11.21
N GLY A 228 14.84 -5.67 11.61
CA GLY A 228 14.95 -4.38 12.30
C GLY A 228 15.54 -4.50 13.70
N THR A 229 15.76 -3.35 14.35
CA THR A 229 16.33 -3.29 15.71
C THR A 229 15.48 -4.05 16.73
N ASP A 230 14.17 -3.91 16.64
CA ASP A 230 13.20 -4.57 17.51
C ASP A 230 12.24 -5.46 16.70
N PRO A 231 11.72 -6.56 17.29
CA PRO A 231 10.66 -7.34 16.68
C PRO A 231 9.39 -6.51 16.43
N LEU A 232 8.78 -6.68 15.26
CA LEU A 232 7.59 -5.94 14.85
C LEU A 232 6.33 -6.61 15.37
N LYS A 233 5.57 -5.93 16.24
CA LYS A 233 4.26 -6.41 16.69
C LYS A 233 3.15 -5.88 15.79
N VAL A 234 2.53 -6.76 15.02
CA VAL A 234 1.39 -6.42 14.14
C VAL A 234 0.10 -6.82 14.85
N SER A 235 -0.90 -5.94 14.93
CA SER A 235 -2.19 -6.21 15.59
C SER A 235 -3.34 -5.91 14.63
N LEU A 236 -3.95 -6.95 14.07
CA LEU A 236 -5.16 -6.84 13.27
C LEU A 236 -6.38 -6.67 14.20
N LEU A 237 -7.15 -5.62 13.97
CA LEU A 237 -8.34 -5.35 14.78
C LEU A 237 -9.54 -6.23 14.41
N PRO A 238 -10.37 -6.60 15.41
CA PRO A 238 -11.70 -7.12 15.13
C PRO A 238 -12.55 -5.98 14.56
N ASN A 239 -13.48 -6.32 13.68
CA ASN A 239 -14.36 -5.36 13.04
C ASN A 239 -15.72 -6.00 12.81
N PRO A 240 -16.82 -5.22 12.88
CA PRO A 240 -18.12 -5.70 12.43
C PRO A 240 -18.14 -5.80 10.89
N SER A 241 -19.23 -6.34 10.34
CA SER A 241 -19.46 -6.36 8.90
C SER A 241 -19.80 -4.99 8.30
N HIS A 242 -20.02 -3.97 9.14
CA HIS A 242 -20.17 -2.58 8.70
C HIS A 242 -18.81 -2.07 8.21
N LEU A 243 -18.64 -2.01 6.89
CA LEU A 243 -17.37 -1.64 6.25
C LEU A 243 -16.90 -0.26 6.73
N GLU A 244 -15.59 -0.08 6.79
CA GLU A 244 -14.88 1.14 7.25
C GLU A 244 -15.10 1.56 8.71
N ALA A 245 -16.06 0.98 9.44
CA ALA A 245 -16.32 1.35 10.84
C ALA A 245 -15.12 1.09 11.79
N VAL A 246 -14.21 0.19 11.41
CA VAL A 246 -12.99 -0.11 12.18
C VAL A 246 -11.91 0.96 12.03
N ASN A 247 -11.95 1.79 10.98
CA ASN A 247 -10.88 2.74 10.67
C ASN A 247 -10.64 3.76 11.78
N PRO A 248 -11.66 4.49 12.30
CA PRO A 248 -11.45 5.38 13.43
C PRO A 248 -11.01 4.63 14.70
N VAL A 249 -11.40 3.36 14.87
CA VAL A 249 -10.95 2.52 15.99
C VAL A 249 -9.46 2.17 15.86
N ALA A 250 -9.00 1.85 14.65
CA ALA A 250 -7.60 1.61 14.34
C ALA A 250 -6.74 2.85 14.57
N LEU A 251 -7.23 4.02 14.15
CA LEU A 251 -6.61 5.30 14.46
C LEU A 251 -6.54 5.51 15.98
N GLY A 252 -7.68 5.46 16.68
CA GLY A 252 -7.73 5.66 18.13
C GLY A 252 -6.77 4.74 18.91
N LYS A 253 -6.71 3.45 18.56
CA LYS A 253 -5.77 2.51 19.17
C LYS A 253 -4.32 2.83 18.84
N THR A 254 -4.02 3.21 17.59
CA THR A 254 -2.68 3.68 17.19
C THR A 254 -2.27 4.88 18.03
N ARG A 255 -3.13 5.89 18.15
CA ARG A 255 -2.87 7.09 18.94
C ARG A 255 -2.60 6.76 20.40
N ALA A 256 -3.43 5.92 21.01
CA ALA A 256 -3.25 5.48 22.39
C ALA A 256 -1.90 4.77 22.59
N LYS A 257 -1.50 3.93 21.62
CA LYS A 257 -0.23 3.21 21.66
C LYS A 257 0.97 4.15 21.48
N GLN A 258 0.89 5.09 20.53
CA GLN A 258 1.90 6.14 20.34
C GLN A 258 2.10 6.92 21.64
N TYR A 259 1.02 7.45 22.21
CA TYR A 259 1.08 8.23 23.46
C TYR A 259 1.66 7.42 24.63
N SER A 260 1.37 6.13 24.71
CA SER A 260 1.95 5.26 25.73
C SER A 260 3.45 5.07 25.56
N LEU A 261 3.97 4.99 24.34
CA LEU A 261 5.39 4.75 24.07
C LEU A 261 6.22 6.03 24.11
N LEU A 262 5.66 7.16 23.69
CA LEU A 262 6.30 8.48 23.79
C LEU A 262 6.75 8.81 25.21
N LYS A 263 5.95 8.44 26.23
CA LYS A 263 6.29 8.65 27.65
C LYS A 263 7.57 7.96 28.11
N THR A 264 8.01 6.94 27.39
CA THR A 264 9.21 6.15 27.72
C THR A 264 10.26 6.22 26.60
N SER A 265 10.03 7.06 25.58
CA SER A 265 10.94 7.23 24.45
C SER A 265 11.91 8.38 24.70
N PRO A 266 13.03 8.44 23.96
CA PRO A 266 13.91 9.60 23.91
C PRO A 266 13.18 10.91 23.58
N ASP A 267 13.74 12.05 23.98
CA ASP A 267 13.12 13.38 23.79
C ASP A 267 12.95 13.79 22.32
N ASP A 268 13.73 13.20 21.42
CA ASP A 268 13.67 13.40 19.96
C ASP A 268 12.68 12.45 19.25
N CYS A 269 12.04 11.54 19.98
CA CYS A 269 11.03 10.64 19.43
C CYS A 269 9.73 11.41 19.19
N GLU A 270 9.27 11.41 17.94
CA GLU A 270 8.01 12.01 17.56
C GLU A 270 6.88 10.97 17.48
N LEU A 271 5.65 11.47 17.36
CA LEU A 271 4.53 10.62 16.98
C LEU A 271 4.87 9.94 15.65
N GLY A 272 4.50 8.67 15.50
CA GLY A 272 4.71 7.91 14.27
C GLY A 272 6.02 7.13 14.21
N ASP A 273 7.07 7.55 14.91
CA ASP A 273 8.41 6.92 14.83
C ASP A 273 8.44 5.45 15.26
N LYS A 274 7.53 5.05 16.15
CA LYS A 274 7.48 3.70 16.72
C LYS A 274 6.20 2.92 16.40
N VAL A 275 5.15 3.60 15.95
CA VAL A 275 3.83 3.00 15.75
C VAL A 275 3.18 3.54 14.48
N MET A 276 2.76 2.62 13.61
CA MET A 276 2.08 2.90 12.36
C MET A 276 0.65 2.33 12.37
N CYS A 277 -0.29 3.07 11.78
CA CYS A 277 -1.62 2.57 11.46
C CYS A 277 -1.63 2.16 9.99
N VAL A 278 -2.14 0.96 9.70
CA VAL A 278 -2.33 0.47 8.33
C VAL A 278 -3.82 0.19 8.15
N GLN A 279 -4.43 0.78 7.14
CA GLN A 279 -5.85 0.58 6.82
C GLN A 279 -5.96 -0.03 5.43
N LEU A 280 -6.69 -1.14 5.34
CA LEU A 280 -7.07 -1.78 4.08
C LEU A 280 -8.53 -1.48 3.82
N HIS A 281 -8.86 -1.22 2.56
CA HIS A 281 -10.21 -0.85 2.14
C HIS A 281 -10.68 -1.67 0.94
N GLY A 282 -11.99 -1.67 0.72
CA GLY A 282 -12.55 -1.98 -0.59
C GLY A 282 -12.88 -0.68 -1.32
N ASP A 283 -12.72 -0.65 -2.63
CA ASP A 283 -12.95 0.51 -3.50
C ASP A 283 -14.35 1.13 -3.34
N ALA A 284 -15.37 0.27 -3.29
CA ALA A 284 -16.77 0.69 -3.11
C ALA A 284 -17.00 1.35 -1.74
N SER A 285 -16.49 0.74 -0.67
CA SER A 285 -16.72 1.22 0.69
C SER A 285 -15.85 2.43 1.04
N PHE A 286 -14.64 2.51 0.50
CA PHE A 286 -13.76 3.66 0.67
C PHE A 286 -14.40 4.95 0.16
N SER A 287 -15.03 4.89 -1.01
CA SER A 287 -15.70 6.03 -1.64
C SER A 287 -17.10 6.30 -1.09
N GLY A 288 -17.83 5.27 -0.66
CA GLY A 288 -19.22 5.38 -0.22
C GLY A 288 -19.44 5.67 1.27
N GLN A 289 -18.48 5.34 2.14
CA GLN A 289 -18.66 5.48 3.60
C GLN A 289 -18.10 6.80 4.12
N GLY A 290 -18.97 7.67 4.62
CA GLY A 290 -18.59 9.00 5.14
C GLY A 290 -17.56 8.97 6.29
N VAL A 291 -17.49 7.87 7.04
CA VAL A 291 -16.49 7.67 8.11
C VAL A 291 -15.04 7.73 7.60
N ILE A 292 -14.80 7.46 6.30
CA ILE A 292 -13.49 7.65 5.67
C ILE A 292 -13.12 9.12 5.64
N MET A 293 -14.01 9.98 5.15
CA MET A 293 -13.77 11.42 5.07
C MET A 293 -13.68 12.06 6.46
N GLU A 294 -14.46 11.57 7.43
CA GLU A 294 -14.30 11.96 8.84
C GLU A 294 -12.91 11.57 9.37
N GLY A 295 -12.46 10.34 9.08
CA GLY A 295 -11.13 9.85 9.46
C GLY A 295 -9.99 10.64 8.82
N LEU A 296 -10.10 10.99 7.53
CA LEU A 296 -9.15 11.86 6.83
C LEU A 296 -9.18 13.29 7.41
N GLY A 297 -10.35 13.82 7.76
CA GLY A 297 -10.44 15.10 8.48
C GLY A 297 -9.75 15.07 9.84
N LEU A 298 -9.69 13.90 10.48
CA LEU A 298 -8.91 13.66 11.69
C LEU A 298 -7.42 13.40 11.43
N SER A 299 -6.87 13.36 10.21
CA SER A 299 -5.40 13.24 10.07
C SER A 299 -4.69 14.56 10.36
N VAL A 300 -5.33 15.70 10.04
CA VAL A 300 -4.74 17.04 10.04
C VAL A 300 -4.95 17.86 11.34
N VAL A 301 -5.48 17.25 12.40
CA VAL A 301 -5.71 17.94 13.69
C VAL A 301 -4.50 17.71 14.60
N SER A 302 -4.01 18.75 15.28
CA SER A 302 -2.82 18.64 16.16
C SER A 302 -2.95 17.60 17.29
N SER A 303 -4.17 17.22 17.64
CA SER A 303 -4.46 16.16 18.63
C SER A 303 -4.50 14.74 18.05
N SER A 304 -4.39 14.57 16.73
CA SER A 304 -4.55 13.30 16.02
C SER A 304 -3.25 12.84 15.32
N ILE A 305 -3.35 11.76 14.53
CA ILE A 305 -2.24 10.91 14.10
C ILE A 305 -1.66 11.46 12.80
N ASP A 306 -0.74 12.40 12.91
CA ASP A 306 -0.26 13.15 11.74
C ASP A 306 0.80 12.41 10.90
N SER A 307 1.46 11.38 11.44
CA SER A 307 2.77 10.97 10.90
C SER A 307 2.93 9.50 10.48
N SER A 308 1.90 8.64 10.57
CA SER A 308 2.10 7.21 10.27
C SER A 308 0.84 6.43 9.88
N VAL A 309 -0.01 6.98 9.02
CA VAL A 309 -1.15 6.23 8.45
C VAL A 309 -0.82 5.82 7.01
N ALA A 310 -0.83 4.53 6.73
CA ALA A 310 -0.77 3.98 5.38
C ALA A 310 -2.14 3.41 4.99
N ASN A 311 -2.72 3.90 3.90
CA ASN A 311 -3.97 3.40 3.35
C ASN A 311 -3.68 2.55 2.10
N LEU A 312 -4.25 1.34 2.04
CA LEU A 312 -4.15 0.43 0.91
C LEU A 312 -5.56 0.06 0.43
N ASP A 313 -5.92 0.50 -0.76
CA ASP A 313 -7.18 0.12 -1.38
C ASP A 313 -7.03 -1.15 -2.21
N ILE A 314 -7.95 -2.10 -2.05
CA ILE A 314 -7.99 -3.35 -2.79
C ILE A 314 -9.27 -3.33 -3.60
N GLN A 315 -9.13 -3.24 -4.93
CA GLN A 315 -10.26 -3.25 -5.83
C GLN A 315 -11.06 -4.55 -5.63
N ALA A 316 -12.29 -4.42 -5.15
CA ALA A 316 -13.18 -5.51 -4.84
C ALA A 316 -14.46 -5.38 -5.65
N THR A 317 -14.51 -6.09 -6.78
CA THR A 317 -15.69 -6.20 -7.63
C THR A 317 -16.84 -6.92 -6.90
N TYR A 318 -17.71 -6.15 -6.24
CA TYR A 318 -19.14 -6.49 -6.10
C TYR A 318 -19.85 -6.15 -7.45
N PRO A 319 -21.10 -6.56 -7.75
CA PRO A 319 -21.66 -6.46 -9.11
C PRO A 319 -21.94 -5.03 -9.58
N THR A 320 -21.64 -4.01 -8.78
CA THR A 320 -21.68 -2.60 -9.12
C THR A 320 -20.32 -2.17 -9.67
N THR A 321 -20.29 -1.58 -10.86
CA THR A 321 -19.06 -1.11 -11.49
C THR A 321 -18.61 0.23 -10.86
N PRO A 322 -17.30 0.54 -10.83
CA PRO A 322 -16.79 1.81 -10.27
C PRO A 322 -17.47 3.07 -10.86
N ALA A 323 -17.89 3.00 -12.12
CA ALA A 323 -18.61 4.08 -12.81
C ALA A 323 -19.99 4.42 -12.19
N VAL A 324 -20.56 3.52 -11.38
CA VAL A 324 -21.84 3.71 -10.68
C VAL A 324 -21.62 4.15 -9.23
N GLU A 325 -20.45 3.84 -8.65
CA GLU A 325 -20.15 4.06 -7.24
C GLU A 325 -19.43 5.39 -6.97
N GLN A 326 -18.72 5.93 -7.96
CA GLN A 326 -17.86 7.10 -7.80
C GLN A 326 -18.21 8.21 -8.80
N SER A 327 -18.24 9.45 -8.31
CA SER A 327 -18.36 10.66 -9.14
C SER A 327 -17.00 11.19 -9.62
N ILE A 328 -15.90 10.52 -9.26
CA ILE A 328 -14.51 10.89 -9.56
C ILE A 328 -13.77 9.71 -10.19
N SER A 329 -12.63 9.97 -10.83
CA SER A 329 -11.92 8.99 -11.66
C SER A 329 -11.18 7.88 -10.89
N TRP A 330 -10.96 8.07 -9.59
CA TRP A 330 -10.18 7.17 -8.73
C TRP A 330 -10.84 7.03 -7.36
N SER A 331 -10.70 5.85 -6.74
CA SER A 331 -11.14 5.63 -5.36
C SER A 331 -10.24 6.33 -4.35
N SER A 332 -8.94 6.45 -4.63
CA SER A 332 -7.99 7.19 -3.79
C SER A 332 -8.29 8.69 -3.79
N ALA A 333 -8.43 9.27 -2.59
CA ALA A 333 -8.58 10.71 -2.36
C ALA A 333 -7.21 11.39 -2.19
#